data_AF-A0A8B4QC27-F1
#
_entry.id   AF-A0A8B4QC27-F1
#
_cell.length_a   1.000
_cell.length_b   1.000
_cell.length_c   1.000
_cell.angle_alpha   90.00
_cell.angle_beta   90.00
_cell.angle_gamma   90.00
#
_symmetry.space_group_name_H-M   'P 1'
#
loop_
_entity.id
_entity.type
_entity.pdbx_description
1 polymer ?
#
loop_
_entity_poly.entity_id
_entity_poly.type
_entity_poly.pdbx_seq_one_letter_code
_entity_poly.pdbx_strand_id
1 'polypeptide(L)' 'MNHPYKEYENTEMWSTIWQALDELAENDDIEETTPRGHIVGYLCEKIEAMKD' A
#
# COMPACT_ATOMS: atom_id res chain seq x y z
N MET A 1 -2.02 -3.47 13.93
CA MET A 1 -1.20 -4.28 13.02
C MET A 1 0.25 -3.85 13.18
N ASN A 2 1.19 -4.79 13.31
CA ASN A 2 2.63 -4.47 13.37
C ASN A 2 3.20 -4.65 11.95
N HIS A 3 3.45 -3.56 11.25
CA HIS A 3 4.26 -3.53 10.02
C HIS A 3 5.36 -2.47 10.18
N PRO A 4 6.49 -2.57 9.45
CA PRO A 4 7.61 -1.63 9.57
C PRO A 4 7.29 -0.25 8.98
N TYR A 5 6.29 -0.17 8.09
CA TYR A 5 6.01 0.97 7.23
C TYR A 5 5.20 2.11 7.86
N LYS A 6 5.38 2.37 9.16
CA LYS A 6 4.59 3.37 9.89
C LYS A 6 4.78 4.80 9.39
N GLU A 7 5.95 5.10 8.83
CA GLU A 7 6.28 6.43 8.30
C GLU A 7 5.43 6.84 7.10
N TYR A 8 4.85 5.87 6.39
CA TYR A 8 3.96 6.13 5.27
C TYR A 8 2.50 6.26 5.68
N GLU A 9 2.12 5.83 6.89
CA GLU A 9 0.74 5.97 7.38
C GLU A 9 0.31 7.45 7.36
N ASN A 10 -0.92 7.71 6.93
CA ASN A 10 -1.50 9.06 6.79
C ASN A 10 -0.85 9.95 5.72
N THR A 11 0.06 9.42 4.89
CA THR A 11 0.52 10.14 3.68
C THR A 11 -0.52 10.04 2.56
N GLU A 12 -0.51 11.00 1.63
CA GLU A 12 -1.37 10.96 0.44
C GLU A 12 -1.08 9.70 -0.39
N MET A 13 0.20 9.38 -0.61
CA MET A 13 0.62 8.18 -1.33
C MET A 13 0.06 6.89 -0.72
N TRP A 14 0.12 6.75 0.61
CA TRP A 14 -0.49 5.61 1.30
C TRP A 14 -1.99 5.52 1.06
N SER A 15 -2.72 6.63 1.23
CA SER A 15 -4.17 6.65 1.00
C SER A 15 -4.51 6.31 -0.45
N THR A 16 -3.78 6.83 -1.42
CA THR A 16 -4.01 6.58 -2.85
C THR A 16 -3.77 5.11 -3.20
N ILE A 17 -2.66 4.53 -2.76
CA ILE A 17 -2.35 3.11 -3.04
C ILE A 17 -3.36 2.21 -2.32
N TRP A 18 -3.74 2.55 -1.09
CA TRP A 18 -4.76 1.79 -0.37
C TRP A 18 -6.07 1.75 -1.15
N GLN A 19 -6.57 2.90 -1.61
CA GLN A 19 -7.81 2.99 -2.39
C GLN A 19 -7.70 2.24 -3.72
N ALA A 20 -6.57 2.34 -4.43
CA ALA A 20 -6.36 1.59 -5.66
C ALA A 20 -6.43 0.07 -5.43
N LEU A 21 -5.89 -0.42 -4.30
CA LEU A 21 -5.99 -1.84 -3.94
C LEU A 21 -7.42 -2.24 -3.52
N ASP A 22 -8.21 -1.33 -2.94
CA ASP A 22 -9.63 -1.58 -2.68
C ASP A 22 -10.37 -1.77 -4.00
N GLU A 23 -10.20 -0.86 -4.96
CA GLU A 23 -10.82 -0.96 -6.29
C GLU A 23 -10.46 -2.25 -7.02
N LEU A 24 -9.19 -2.67 -6.97
CA LEU A 24 -8.74 -3.92 -7.59
C LEU A 24 -9.32 -5.16 -6.90
N ALA A 25 -9.38 -5.17 -5.57
CA ALA A 25 -9.95 -6.28 -4.82
C ALA A 25 -11.48 -6.36 -5.01
N GLU A 26 -12.18 -5.22 -5.03
CA GLU A 26 -13.62 -5.13 -5.28
C GLU A 26 -14.01 -5.60 -6.69
N ASN A 27 -13.12 -5.41 -7.67
CA ASN A 27 -13.30 -5.88 -9.04
C ASN A 27 -12.85 -7.34 -9.27
N ASP A 28 -12.45 -8.08 -8.21
CA ASP A 28 -11.86 -9.42 -8.28
C ASP A 28 -10.60 -9.51 -9.18
N ASP A 29 -9.92 -8.38 -9.42
CA ASP A 29 -8.67 -8.34 -10.21
C ASP A 29 -7.49 -8.92 -9.42
N ILE A 30 -7.55 -8.81 -8.08
CA ILE A 30 -6.54 -9.34 -7.16
C ILE A 30 -7.18 -10.00 -5.94
N GLU A 31 -6.46 -10.95 -5.35
CA GLU A 31 -6.72 -11.46 -4.00
C GLU A 31 -5.51 -11.20 -3.11
N GLU A 32 -5.73 -10.58 -1.95
CA GLU A 32 -4.67 -10.29 -1.00
C GLU A 32 -4.45 -11.41 -0.01
N THR A 33 -3.28 -12.03 -0.10
CA THR A 33 -2.85 -13.08 0.83
C THR A 33 -1.99 -12.55 1.99
N THR A 34 -1.65 -11.26 1.95
CA THR A 34 -0.82 -10.55 2.94
C THR A 34 -1.61 -9.35 3.49
N PRO A 35 -1.45 -8.96 4.77
CA PRO A 35 -2.18 -7.80 5.30
C PRO A 35 -1.93 -6.52 4.48
N ARG A 36 -3.01 -5.81 4.14
CA ARG A 36 -3.00 -4.60 3.30
C ARG A 36 -1.90 -3.59 3.68
N GLY A 37 -1.73 -3.29 4.97
CA GLY A 37 -0.70 -2.35 5.43
C GLY A 37 0.75 -2.77 5.09
N HIS A 38 1.03 -4.07 4.98
CA HIS A 38 2.32 -4.56 4.50
C HIS A 38 2.50 -4.33 2.99
N ILE A 39 1.43 -4.55 2.20
CA ILE A 39 1.45 -4.36 0.74
C ILE A 39 1.60 -2.88 0.42
N VAL A 40 0.73 -2.02 0.98
CA VAL A 40 0.76 -0.57 0.78
C VAL A 40 2.10 0.00 1.20
N GLY A 41 2.59 -0.37 2.38
CA GLY A 41 3.87 0.13 2.88
C GLY A 41 5.07 -0.27 2.04
N TYR A 42 5.10 -1.50 1.52
CA TYR A 42 6.14 -1.94 0.58
C TYR A 42 6.11 -1.12 -0.72
N LEU A 43 4.92 -0.86 -1.27
CA LEU A 43 4.78 -0.07 -2.49
C LEU A 43 5.21 1.39 -2.28
N CYS A 44 4.85 1.99 -1.15
CA CYS A 44 5.33 3.32 -0.75
C CYS A 44 6.87 3.37 -0.72
N GLU A 45 7.52 2.40 -0.07
CA GLU A 45 8.99 2.32 -0.02
C GLU A 45 9.62 2.30 -1.42
N LYS A 46 9.08 1.47 -2.33
CA LYS A 46 9.61 1.38 -3.70
C LYS A 46 9.41 2.65 -4.50
N ILE A 47 8.29 3.34 -4.35
CA ILE A 47 8.02 4.59 -5.05
C ILE A 47 8.91 5.72 -4.52
N GLU A 48 9.10 5.85 -3.22
CA GLU A 48 10.03 6.85 -2.66
C GLU A 48 11.46 6.61 -3.15
N ALA A 49 11.91 5.35 -3.18
CA ALA A 49 13.24 4.99 -3.68
C ALA A 49 13.46 5.28 -5.19
N MET A 50 12.41 5.59 -5.96
CA MET A 50 12.53 6.00 -7.38
C MET A 50 12.85 7.49 -7.56
N LYS A 51 12.76 8.31 -6.49
CA LYS A 51 12.97 9.76 -6.56
C LYS A 51 14.45 10.18 -6.49
N ASP A 52 15.35 9.21 -6.31
CA ASP A 52 16.81 9.36 -6.35
C ASP A 52 17.38 9.10 -7.76
#